data_AF-A0A0N1F4Z5-F1
#
_entry.id   AF-A0A0N1F4Z5-F1
#
_cell.length_a   1.000
_cell.length_b   1.000
_cell.length_c   1.000
_cell.angle_alpha   90.00
_cell.angle_beta   90.00
_cell.angle_gamma   90.00
#
_symmetry.space_group_name_H-M   'P 1'
#
loop_
_entity.id
_entity.type
_entity.pdbx_description
1 polymer ?
#
loop_
_entity_poly.entity_id
_entity_poly.type
_entity_poly.pdbx_seq_one_letter_code
_entity_poly.pdbx_strand_id
1 'polypeptide(L)'
;MPKSKAHHIDGAQFRFGLDEVGLSPERFADLFCNGRVKRVHEWLAGELPVPPWVPALLAAMVSPEGRTRAIATAEHLIAAGASSGSARESEPAAPPAAPRPPARRTTPPARS
;
A
#
# COMPACT_ATOMS: atom_id res chain seq x y z
N MET A 1 16.20 -16.95 -19.36
CA MET A 1 15.60 -15.59 -19.30
C MET A 1 16.60 -14.69 -18.59
N PRO A 2 17.12 -13.62 -19.23
CA PRO A 2 18.03 -12.72 -18.53
C PRO A 2 17.23 -12.01 -17.44
N LYS A 3 17.71 -12.14 -16.20
CA LYS A 3 17.23 -11.39 -15.03
C LYS A 3 17.52 -9.92 -15.35
N SER A 4 16.53 -9.18 -15.84
CA SER A 4 16.66 -7.75 -16.12
C SER A 4 17.12 -7.10 -14.82
N LYS A 5 18.40 -6.72 -14.77
CA LYS A 5 18.95 -5.96 -13.64
C LYS A 5 18.09 -4.72 -13.55
N ALA A 6 17.30 -4.59 -12.48
CA ALA A 6 16.60 -3.35 -12.22
C ALA A 6 17.66 -2.24 -12.30
N HIS A 7 17.45 -1.24 -13.16
CA HIS A 7 18.42 -0.17 -13.31
C HIS A 7 18.52 0.55 -11.96
N HIS A 8 19.62 0.31 -11.24
CA HIS A 8 19.91 1.06 -10.03
C HIS A 8 20.30 2.46 -10.47
N ILE A 9 19.58 3.46 -9.96
CA ILE A 9 19.90 4.87 -10.17
C ILE A 9 20.43 5.46 -8.86
N ASP A 10 21.37 6.38 -8.96
CA ASP A 10 21.86 7.15 -7.81
C ASP A 10 20.94 8.35 -7.49
N GLY A 11 21.25 9.06 -6.39
CA GLY A 11 20.47 10.22 -5.96
C GLY A 11 20.44 11.37 -6.96
N ALA A 12 21.50 11.55 -7.75
CA ALA A 12 21.57 12.59 -8.78
C ALA A 12 20.68 12.26 -9.99
N GLN A 13 20.71 11.00 -10.43
CA GLN A 13 19.82 10.49 -11.47
C GLN A 13 18.35 10.52 -11.02
N PHE A 14 18.08 10.22 -9.75
CA PHE A 14 16.74 10.36 -9.18
C PHE A 14 16.27 11.83 -9.20
N ARG A 15 17.13 12.76 -8.79
CA ARG A 15 16.84 14.20 -8.86
C ARG A 15 16.53 14.66 -10.28
N PHE A 16 17.32 14.21 -11.26
CA PHE A 16 17.10 14.52 -12.66
C PHE A 16 15.74 13.99 -13.15
N GLY A 17 15.40 12.74 -12.83
CA GLY A 17 14.11 12.17 -13.22
C GLY A 17 12.91 12.89 -12.59
N LEU A 18 13.05 13.40 -11.36
CA LEU A 18 12.02 14.24 -10.72
C LEU A 18 11.82 15.57 -11.45
N ASP A 19 12.92 16.22 -11.84
CA ASP A 19 12.91 17.48 -12.61
C ASP A 19 12.23 17.30 -13.97
N GLU A 20 12.58 16.23 -14.71
CA GLU A 20 11.97 15.92 -16.01
C GLU A 20 10.45 15.71 -15.93
N VAL A 21 9.97 15.09 -14.85
CA VAL A 21 8.54 14.89 -14.64
C VAL A 21 7.86 16.07 -13.93
N GLY A 22 8.60 17.14 -13.63
CA GLY A 22 8.09 18.35 -13.00
C GLY A 22 7.56 18.13 -11.58
N LEU A 23 8.16 17.20 -10.83
CA LEU A 23 7.77 16.89 -9.44
C LEU A 23 8.85 17.32 -8.46
N SER A 24 8.43 18.01 -7.40
CA SER A 24 9.28 18.24 -6.23
C SER A 24 9.44 16.94 -5.41
N PRO A 25 10.58 16.74 -4.73
CA PRO A 25 10.79 15.62 -3.79
C PRO A 25 9.68 15.45 -2.75
N GLU A 26 9.17 16.56 -2.23
CA GLU A 26 8.10 16.61 -1.24
C GLU A 26 6.81 16.04 -1.80
N ARG A 27 6.38 16.56 -2.97
CA ARG A 27 5.20 16.05 -3.67
C ARG A 27 5.32 14.59 -4.06
N PHE A 28 6.50 14.14 -4.47
CA PHE A 28 6.76 12.73 -4.75
C PHE A 28 6.61 11.87 -3.49
N ALA A 29 7.13 12.36 -2.36
CA ALA A 29 7.01 11.66 -1.09
C ALA A 29 5.56 11.53 -0.63
N ASP A 30 4.78 12.59 -0.78
CA ASP A 30 3.35 12.60 -0.45
C ASP A 30 2.59 11.57 -1.27
N LEU A 31 2.82 11.53 -2.59
CA LEU A 31 2.07 10.68 -3.51
C LEU A 31 2.47 9.19 -3.44
N PHE A 32 3.78 8.90 -3.35
CA PHE A 32 4.27 7.53 -3.56
C PHE A 32 4.97 6.93 -2.33
N CYS A 33 5.32 7.76 -1.34
CA CYS A 33 6.04 7.32 -0.14
C CYS A 33 5.25 7.53 1.16
N ASN A 34 3.94 7.79 1.08
CA ASN A 34 3.08 8.08 2.23
C ASN A 34 3.59 9.26 3.08
N GLY A 35 4.02 10.35 2.44
CA GLY A 35 4.51 11.56 3.11
C GLY A 35 5.89 11.41 3.77
N ARG A 36 6.63 10.32 3.50
CA ARG A 36 7.97 10.09 4.09
C ARG A 36 9.04 10.90 3.37
N VAL A 37 8.94 12.22 3.44
CA VAL A 37 9.85 13.19 2.80
C VAL A 37 11.30 12.92 3.18
N LYS A 38 11.58 12.68 4.47
CA LYS A 38 12.94 12.36 4.96
C LYS A 38 13.60 11.22 4.18
N ARG A 39 12.85 10.15 3.88
CA ARG A 39 13.37 8.99 3.14
C ARG A 39 13.70 9.34 1.68
N VAL A 40 12.90 10.21 1.06
CA VAL A 40 13.18 10.70 -0.29
C VAL A 40 14.45 11.56 -0.30
N HIS A 41 14.68 12.37 0.74
CA HIS A 41 15.96 13.10 0.88
C HIS A 41 17.16 12.18 1.12
N GLU A 42 17.01 11.12 1.91
CA GLU A 42 18.07 10.10 2.10
C GLU A 42 18.44 9.41 0.77
N TRP A 43 17.46 9.21 -0.13
CA TRP A 43 17.73 8.74 -1.49
C TRP A 43 18.47 9.76 -2.35
N LEU A 44 18.04 11.02 -2.30
CA LEU A 44 18.69 12.12 -3.04
C LEU A 44 20.12 12.38 -2.57
N ALA A 45 20.37 12.23 -1.27
CA ALA A 45 21.71 12.34 -0.66
C ALA A 45 22.60 11.12 -0.93
N GLY A 46 22.04 10.02 -1.46
CA GLY A 46 22.75 8.76 -1.67
C GLY A 46 23.05 7.99 -0.38
N GLU A 47 22.46 8.39 0.75
CA GLU A 47 22.58 7.69 2.04
C GLU A 47 21.84 6.35 2.01
N LEU A 48 20.75 6.28 1.25
CA LEU A 48 19.98 5.07 1.02
C LEU A 48 19.85 4.77 -0.47
N PRO A 49 19.86 3.47 -0.86
CA PRO A 49 19.63 3.09 -2.23
C PRO A 49 18.20 3.42 -2.67
N VAL A 50 18.08 3.98 -3.87
CA VAL A 50 16.79 4.21 -4.53
C VAL A 50 16.12 2.86 -4.82
N PRO A 51 14.85 2.65 -4.44
CA PRO A 51 14.14 1.42 -4.74
C PRO A 51 14.01 1.15 -6.25
N PRO A 52 14.04 -0.11 -6.69
CA PRO A 52 14.04 -0.48 -8.12
C PRO A 52 12.76 -0.11 -8.87
N TRP A 53 11.66 0.16 -8.17
CA TRP A 53 10.41 0.61 -8.79
C TRP A 53 10.43 2.09 -9.16
N VAL A 54 11.26 2.91 -8.50
CA VAL A 54 11.32 4.37 -8.71
C VAL A 54 11.75 4.73 -10.14
N PRO A 55 12.85 4.17 -10.70
CA PRO A 55 13.22 4.44 -12.10
C PRO A 55 12.13 4.07 -13.09
N ALA A 56 11.44 2.94 -12.86
CA ALA A 56 10.36 2.48 -13.74
C ALA A 56 9.14 3.43 -13.68
N LEU A 57 8.80 3.92 -12.49
CA LEU A 57 7.74 4.91 -12.31
C LEU A 57 8.09 6.23 -13.01
N LEU A 58 9.30 6.74 -12.80
CA LEU A 58 9.74 7.98 -13.44
C LEU A 58 9.70 7.86 -14.96
N ALA A 59 10.19 6.74 -15.51
CA ALA A 59 10.11 6.46 -16.94
C ALA A 59 8.66 6.46 -17.48
N ALA A 60 7.71 5.89 -16.73
CA ALA A 60 6.30 5.92 -17.11
C ALA A 60 5.70 7.35 -17.09
N MET A 61 6.19 8.20 -16.17
CA MET A 61 5.74 9.58 -15.98
C MET A 61 6.39 10.61 -16.93
N VAL A 62 7.39 10.21 -17.72
CA VAL A 62 7.94 11.04 -18.80
C VAL A 62 6.83 11.45 -19.77
N SER A 63 5.94 10.51 -20.11
CA SER A 63 4.75 10.82 -20.92
C SER A 63 3.72 11.65 -20.14
N PRO A 64 3.12 12.70 -20.73
CA PRO A 64 2.11 13.52 -20.05
C PRO A 64 0.90 12.70 -19.58
N GLU A 65 0.43 11.76 -20.41
CA GLU A 65 -0.69 10.88 -20.05
C GLU A 65 -0.33 9.91 -18.93
N GLY A 66 0.87 9.33 -18.97
CA GLY A 66 1.37 8.44 -17.92
C GLY A 66 1.50 9.17 -16.59
N ARG A 67 1.99 10.42 -16.63
CA ARG A 67 2.07 11.31 -15.47
C ARG A 67 0.71 11.57 -14.85
N THR A 68 -0.27 12.01 -15.65
CA THR A 68 -1.64 12.28 -15.19
C THR A 68 -2.27 11.04 -14.55
N ARG A 69 -2.15 9.87 -15.18
CA ARG A 69 -2.67 8.62 -14.62
C ARG A 69 -1.99 8.23 -13.32
N ALA A 70 -0.66 8.35 -13.25
CA ALA A 70 0.10 7.99 -12.05
C ALA A 70 -0.28 8.88 -10.85
N ILE A 71 -0.40 10.20 -11.07
CA ILE A 71 -0.80 11.15 -10.03
C ILE A 71 -2.25 10.88 -9.59
N ALA A 72 -3.18 10.79 -10.54
CA ALA A 72 -4.59 10.54 -10.20
C ALA A 72 -4.77 9.20 -9.46
N THR A 73 -4.00 8.18 -9.83
CA THR A 73 -4.00 6.88 -9.14
C THR A 73 -3.45 7.00 -7.73
N ALA A 74 -2.33 7.69 -7.54
CA ALA A 74 -1.74 7.92 -6.23
C ALA A 74 -2.71 8.70 -5.31
N GLU A 75 -3.33 9.77 -5.82
CA GLU A 75 -4.34 10.54 -5.09
C GLU A 75 -5.57 9.71 -4.72
N HIS A 76 -6.06 8.87 -5.64
CA HIS A 76 -7.17 7.96 -5.37
C HIS A 76 -6.80 6.94 -4.28
N LEU A 77 -5.60 6.36 -4.34
CA LEU A 77 -5.12 5.39 -3.34
C LEU A 77 -4.93 6.03 -1.96
N ILE A 78 -4.50 7.29 -1.91
CA ILE A 78 -4.41 8.05 -0.65
C ILE A 78 -5.81 8.32 -0.09
N ALA A 79 -6.75 8.78 -0.91
CA ALA A 79 -8.13 9.00 -0.49
C ALA A 79 -8.83 7.70 -0.02
N ALA A 80 -8.63 6.60 -0.75
CA ALA A 80 -9.16 5.28 -0.41
C ALA A 80 -8.46 4.66 0.81
N GLY A 81 -7.16 4.92 0.99
CA GLY A 81 -6.37 4.53 2.16
C GLY A 81 -6.79 5.29 3.42
N ALA A 82 -7.18 6.55 3.29
CA ALA A 82 -7.79 7.33 4.38
C ALA A 82 -9.17 6.77 4.79
N SER A 83 -9.94 6.22 3.85
CA SER A 83 -11.16 5.47 4.18
C SER A 83 -10.92 4.06 4.73
N SER A 84 -9.77 3.44 4.42
CA SER A 84 -9.41 2.11 4.93
C SER A 84 -8.81 2.14 6.34
N GLY A 85 -8.62 3.32 6.93
CA GLY A 85 -8.19 3.54 8.32
C GLY A 85 -9.31 3.49 9.38
N SER A 86 -10.58 3.32 8.98
CA SER A 86 -11.75 3.26 9.89
C SER A 86 -12.53 1.96 9.80
N ALA A 87 -11.87 0.84 9.51
CA ALA A 87 -12.46 -0.50 9.63
C ALA A 87 -11.55 -1.45 10.42
N ARG A 88 -11.07 -1.01 11.59
CA ARG A 88 -10.83 -1.93 12.70
C ARG A 88 -12.04 -1.86 13.61
N GLU A 89 -12.64 -3.02 13.82
CA GLU A 89 -13.70 -3.34 14.78
C GLU A 89 -15.15 -3.05 14.35
N SER A 90 -15.65 -3.87 13.44
CA SER A 90 -16.95 -4.51 13.68
C SER A 90 -16.67 -6.00 13.78
N GLU A 91 -16.20 -6.42 14.95
CA GLU A 91 -16.37 -7.78 15.41
C GLU A 91 -17.89 -8.06 15.33
N PRO A 92 -18.36 -9.08 14.58
CA PRO A 92 -19.73 -9.52 14.74
C PRO A 92 -19.82 -10.06 16.17
N ALA A 93 -20.36 -9.26 17.07
CA ALA A 93 -20.68 -9.67 18.44
C ALA A 93 -21.33 -11.05 18.37
N ALA A 94 -20.64 -12.03 18.95
CA ALA A 94 -21.13 -13.40 19.04
C ALA A 94 -22.59 -13.37 19.55
N PRO A 95 -23.52 -14.13 18.95
CA PRO A 95 -24.88 -14.18 19.44
C PRO A 95 -24.85 -14.61 20.92
N PRO A 96 -25.64 -13.98 21.81
CA PRO A 96 -25.67 -14.38 23.21
C PRO A 96 -26.04 -15.86 23.29
N ALA A 97 -25.19 -16.62 23.99
CA ALA A 97 -25.34 -18.05 24.18
C ALA A 97 -26.77 -18.37 24.65
N ALA A 98 -27.52 -19.09 23.81
CA ALA A 98 -28.83 -19.59 24.17
C ALA A 98 -28.73 -20.46 25.44
N PRO A 99 -29.68 -20.35 26.37
CA PRO A 99 -29.68 -21.18 27.57
C PRO A 99 -29.77 -22.66 27.19
N ARG A 100 -28.87 -23.47 27.74
CA ARG A 100 -28.77 -24.92 27.51
C ARG A 100 -30.13 -25.57 27.83
N PRO A 101 -30.69 -26.41 26.93
CA PRO A 101 -31.91 -27.16 27.25
C PRO A 101 -31.63 -28.24 28.32
N PRO A 102 -32.58 -28.53 29.21
CA PRO A 102 -32.40 -29.58 30.22
C PRO A 102 -32.31 -30.96 29.57
N ALA A 103 -31.41 -31.79 30.12
CA ALA A 103 -31.15 -33.15 29.67
C ALA A 103 -32.43 -34.00 29.66
N ARG A 104 -32.82 -34.48 28.48
CA ARG A 104 -33.87 -35.50 28.35
C ARG A 104 -33.35 -36.82 28.90
N ARG A 105 -33.96 -37.28 30.00
CA ARG A 105 -33.85 -38.66 30.49
C ARG A 105 -34.28 -39.61 29.36
N THR A 106 -33.36 -40.42 28.86
CA THR A 106 -33.67 -41.56 28.03
C THR A 106 -33.99 -42.76 28.93
N THR A 107 -35.27 -43.11 29.00
CA THR A 107 -35.76 -44.39 29.52
C THR A 107 -35.34 -45.51 28.56
N PRO A 108 -34.77 -46.64 29.02
CA PRO A 108 -34.53 -47.79 28.15
C PRO A 108 -35.85 -48.53 27.83
N PRO A 109 -36.02 -49.11 26.63
CA PRO A 109 -37.18 -49.92 26.32
C PRO A 109 -37.10 -51.30 26.99
N ALA A 110 -38.25 -51.74 27.51
CA ALA A 110 -38.48 -53.08 28.01
C ALA A 110 -38.28 -54.12 26.91
N ARG A 111 -37.55 -55.20 27.23
CA ARG A 111 -37.36 -56.36 26.35
C ARG A 111 -38.30 -57.46 26.82
N SER A 112 -39.12 -57.95 25.89
CA SER A 112 -39.92 -59.18 26.00
C SER A 112 -39.05 -60.43 26.07
#